data_AF-A0AAD4M2A1-F1
#
_entry.id   AF-A0AAD4M2A1-F1
#
_cell.length_a   1.000
_cell.length_b   1.000
_cell.length_c   1.000
_cell.angle_alpha   90.00
_cell.angle_beta   90.00
_cell.angle_gamma   90.00
#
_symmetry.space_group_name_H-M   'P 1'
#
loop_
_entity.id
_entity.type
_entity.pdbx_description
1 polymer ?
#
loop_
_entity_poly.entity_id
_entity_poly.type
_entity_poly.pdbx_seq_one_letter_code
_entity_poly.pdbx_strand_id
1 'polypeptide(L)'
;MRQYGSVWRSSGSFGQDHLMVADPKALQYILHTSGYNFVKRPPVVKIMELMFGKGIIWAHGETHQRQRKVMTPAFFAPQLKTFLSLFQNTASKV
;
A
#
# COMPACT_ATOMS: atom_id res chain seq x y z
N MET A 1 -11.10 13.35 15.30
CA MET A 1 -10.87 14.80 15.17
C MET A 1 -11.46 15.63 16.31
N ARG A 2 -12.77 15.56 16.62
CA ARG A 2 -13.38 16.47 17.61
C ARG A 2 -12.77 16.44 19.02
N GLN A 3 -12.36 15.27 19.52
CA GLN A 3 -11.86 15.13 20.89
C GLN A 3 -10.33 15.18 21.02
N TYR A 4 -9.60 14.64 20.03
CA TYR A 4 -8.15 14.44 20.11
C TYR A 4 -7.36 15.09 18.95
N GLY A 5 -8.04 15.88 18.09
CA GLY A 5 -7.42 16.47 16.92
C GLY A 5 -7.16 15.49 15.77
N SER A 6 -6.24 15.87 14.88
CA SER A 6 -5.90 15.14 13.65
C SER A 6 -4.81 14.08 13.86
N VAL A 7 -4.14 14.05 15.00
CA VAL A 7 -3.11 13.06 15.35
C VAL A 7 -3.30 12.65 16.80
N TRP A 8 -3.43 11.34 17.06
CA TRP A 8 -3.60 10.85 18.43
C TRP A 8 -2.96 9.47 18.63
N ARG A 9 -2.64 9.15 19.88
CA ARG A 9 -2.18 7.83 20.29
C ARG A 9 -3.39 6.94 20.59
N SER A 10 -3.34 5.71 20.11
CA SER A 10 -4.33 4.66 20.37
C SER A 10 -3.63 3.39 20.82
N SER A 11 -4.23 2.65 21.75
CA SER A 11 -3.71 1.36 22.17
C SER A 11 -4.12 0.29 21.16
N GLY A 12 -3.12 -0.40 20.60
CA GLY A 12 -3.27 -1.59 19.79
C GLY A 12 -3.36 -2.87 20.63
N SER A 13 -3.46 -4.01 19.95
CA SER A 13 -3.46 -5.32 20.58
C SER A 13 -2.18 -5.56 21.40
N PHE A 14 -2.29 -6.35 22.46
CA PHE A 14 -1.15 -6.74 23.31
C PHE A 14 -0.36 -5.56 23.89
N GLY A 15 -1.04 -4.47 24.23
CA GLY A 15 -0.41 -3.28 24.84
C GLY A 15 0.48 -2.48 23.90
N GLN A 16 0.40 -2.74 22.59
CA GLN A 16 1.13 -1.94 21.60
C GLN A 16 0.56 -0.53 21.50
N ASP A 17 1.40 0.44 21.14
CA ASP A 17 0.94 1.79 20.84
C ASP A 17 0.89 2.03 19.35
N HIS A 18 -0.22 2.61 18.90
CA HIS A 18 -0.45 3.00 17.52
C HIS A 18 -0.68 4.51 17.43
N LEU A 19 0.14 5.18 16.62
CA LEU A 19 -0.11 6.55 16.22
C LEU A 19 -1.13 6.57 15.09
N MET A 20 -2.25 7.24 15.33
CA MET A 20 -3.27 7.49 14.31
C MET A 20 -3.04 8.88 13.74
N VAL A 21 -2.88 8.95 12.42
CA VAL A 21 -2.62 10.19 11.69
C VAL A 21 -3.74 10.40 10.68
N ALA A 22 -4.47 11.50 10.83
CA ALA A 22 -5.53 11.94 9.93
C ALA A 22 -5.25 13.34 9.37
N ASP A 23 -4.11 13.94 9.69
CA ASP A 23 -3.66 15.19 9.10
C ASP A 23 -3.18 14.99 7.65
N PRO A 24 -3.75 15.69 6.65
CA PRO A 24 -3.39 15.48 5.25
C PRO A 24 -1.92 15.76 4.93
N LYS A 25 -1.31 16.76 5.58
CA LYS A 25 0.09 17.14 5.34
C LYS A 25 1.04 16.08 5.93
N ALA A 26 0.73 15.59 7.12
CA ALA A 26 1.45 14.47 7.72
C ALA A 26 1.30 13.18 6.90
N LEU A 27 0.08 12.87 6.42
CA LEU A 27 -0.15 11.72 5.54
C LEU A 27 0.61 11.83 4.22
N GLN A 28 0.62 13.01 3.59
CA GLN A 28 1.42 13.26 2.38
C GLN A 28 2.91 13.01 2.65
N TYR A 29 3.42 13.50 3.78
CA TYR A 29 4.82 13.27 4.14
C TYR A 29 5.13 11.79 4.35
N ILE A 30 4.28 11.09 5.12
CA ILE A 30 4.47 9.67 5.47
C ILE A 30 4.33 8.76 4.26
N LEU A 31 3.30 8.97 3.43
CA LEU A 31 2.95 8.05 2.34
C LEU A 31 3.64 8.37 1.02
N HIS A 32 4.05 9.63 0.81
CA HIS A 32 4.62 10.08 -0.46
C HIS A 32 6.06 10.57 -0.28
N THR A 33 6.26 11.73 0.37
CA THR A 33 7.57 12.41 0.43
C THR A 33 8.66 11.54 1.04
N SER A 34 8.33 10.81 2.09
CA SER A 34 9.25 9.99 2.87
C SER A 34 8.80 8.51 2.91
N GLY A 35 8.05 8.06 1.91
CA GLY A 35 7.39 6.75 1.89
C GLY A 35 8.30 5.55 2.17
N TYR A 36 9.55 5.59 1.72
CA TYR A 36 10.51 4.50 1.95
C TYR A 36 11.10 4.47 3.36
N ASN A 37 11.02 5.57 4.12
CA ASN A 37 11.45 5.62 5.52
C ASN A 37 10.36 5.04 6.47
N PHE A 38 9.11 4.96 6.00
CA PHE A 38 8.00 4.40 6.76
C PHE A 38 7.70 2.96 6.30
N VAL A 39 8.39 2.00 6.90
CA VAL A 39 8.21 0.58 6.57
C VAL A 39 6.87 0.03 7.08
N LYS A 40 6.36 -1.01 6.40
CA LYS A 40 5.17 -1.74 6.84
C LYS A 40 5.45 -2.40 8.20
N ARG A 41 4.43 -2.49 9.04
CA ARG A 41 4.55 -3.09 10.38
C ARG A 41 4.91 -4.58 10.28
N PRO A 42 5.71 -5.15 11.20
CA PRO A 42 6.11 -6.56 11.14
C PRO A 42 4.97 -7.57 10.99
N PRO A 43 3.81 -7.43 11.68
CA PRO A 43 2.68 -8.34 11.48
C PRO A 43 2.13 -8.31 10.05
N VAL A 44 2.07 -7.11 9.45
CA VAL A 44 1.62 -6.93 8.06
C VAL A 44 2.61 -7.58 7.11
N VAL A 45 3.92 -7.39 7.30
CA VAL A 45 4.95 -8.03 6.47
C VAL A 45 4.82 -9.55 6.53
N LYS A 46 4.60 -10.11 7.72
CA LYS A 46 4.46 -11.56 7.88
C LYS A 46 3.19 -12.10 7.21
N ILE A 47 2.06 -11.40 7.33
CA ILE A 47 0.82 -11.75 6.62
C ILE A 47 1.03 -11.73 5.11
N MET A 48 1.73 -10.72 4.57
CA MET A 48 2.01 -10.65 3.14
C MET A 48 2.94 -11.77 2.67
N GLU A 49 3.92 -12.16 3.46
CA GLU A 49 4.79 -13.31 3.17
C GLU A 49 3.99 -14.63 3.12
N LEU A 50 3.07 -14.83 4.08
CA LEU A 50 2.28 -16.06 4.16
C LEU A 50 1.29 -16.20 3.00
N MET A 51 0.65 -15.10 2.58
CA MET A 51 -0.37 -15.14 1.52
C MET A 51 0.22 -15.09 0.12
N PHE A 52 1.29 -14.31 -0.09
CA PHE A 52 1.81 -14.00 -1.43
C PHE A 52 3.28 -14.38 -1.63
N GLY A 53 3.93 -14.94 -0.62
CA GLY A 53 5.37 -15.20 -0.63
C GLY A 53 6.20 -13.91 -0.60
N LYS A 54 7.51 -14.05 -0.86
CA LYS A 54 8.48 -12.94 -0.90
C LYS A 54 8.43 -12.19 -2.24
N GLY A 55 7.27 -11.59 -2.54
CA GLY A 55 7.02 -10.81 -3.75
C GLY A 55 7.08 -9.29 -3.54
N ILE A 56 6.61 -8.54 -4.55
CA ILE A 56 6.57 -7.06 -4.51
C ILE A 56 5.77 -6.51 -3.33
N ILE A 57 4.72 -7.18 -2.90
CA ILE A 57 3.90 -6.72 -1.77
C ILE A 57 4.66 -6.84 -0.44
N TRP A 58 5.51 -7.86 -0.32
CA TRP A 58 6.38 -8.09 0.84
C TRP A 58 7.63 -7.21 0.84
N ALA A 59 8.22 -6.93 -0.33
CA ALA A 59 9.49 -6.22 -0.44
C ALA A 59 9.47 -4.79 0.14
N HIS A 60 10.66 -4.32 0.52
CA HIS A 60 10.92 -2.98 1.07
C HIS A 60 12.11 -2.29 0.38
N GLY A 61 12.19 -0.97 0.55
CA GLY A 61 13.31 -0.15 0.10
C GLY A 61 13.62 -0.30 -1.40
N GLU A 62 14.91 -0.41 -1.72
CA GLU A 62 15.41 -0.54 -3.08
C GLU A 62 14.89 -1.79 -3.80
N THR A 63 14.73 -2.91 -3.09
CA THR A 63 14.18 -4.15 -3.69
C THR A 63 12.75 -3.91 -4.18
N HIS A 64 11.92 -3.25 -3.37
CA HIS A 64 10.57 -2.85 -3.77
C HIS A 64 10.59 -1.86 -4.94
N GLN A 65 11.48 -0.86 -4.92
CA GLN A 65 11.63 0.10 -6.01
C GLN A 65 11.95 -0.58 -7.34
N ARG A 66 12.92 -1.50 -7.34
CA ARG A 66 13.33 -2.25 -8.52
C ARG A 66 12.19 -3.11 -9.06
N GLN A 67 11.54 -3.88 -8.19
CA GLN A 67 10.41 -4.74 -8.59
C GLN A 67 9.24 -3.91 -9.15
N ARG A 68 8.88 -2.79 -8.49
CA ARG A 68 7.85 -1.87 -8.96
C ARG A 68 8.19 -1.28 -10.31
N LYS A 69 9.44 -0.85 -10.53
CA LYS A 69 9.89 -0.28 -11.80
C LYS A 69 9.72 -1.27 -12.96
N VAL A 70 10.03 -2.55 -12.74
CA VAL A 70 9.84 -3.61 -13.75
C VAL A 70 8.36 -3.87 -14.05
N MET A 71 7.50 -3.83 -13.02
CA MET A 71 6.08 -4.16 -13.16
C MET A 71 5.21 -3.01 -13.71
N THR A 72 5.57 -1.76 -13.40
CA THR A 72 4.75 -0.57 -13.71
C THR A 72 4.35 -0.42 -15.19
N PRO A 73 5.19 -0.75 -16.20
CA PRO A 73 4.81 -0.63 -17.61
C PRO A 73 3.56 -1.41 -18.02
N ALA A 74 3.25 -2.53 -17.34
CA ALA A 74 2.03 -3.30 -17.61
C ALA A 74 0.74 -2.55 -17.25
N PHE A 75 0.85 -1.48 -16.45
CA PHE A 75 -0.27 -0.66 -15.97
C PHE A 75 -0.32 0.74 -16.63
N PHE A 76 0.40 0.95 -17.74
CA PHE A 76 0.31 2.20 -18.50
C PHE A 76 -0.98 2.28 -19.31
N ALA A 77 -1.41 3.50 -19.62
CA ALA A 77 -2.71 3.75 -20.25
C ALA A 77 -2.93 2.97 -21.57
N PRO A 78 -1.95 2.84 -22.50
CA PRO A 78 -2.14 2.04 -23.71
C PRO A 78 -2.44 0.56 -23.42
N GLN A 79 -1.76 -0.02 -22.44
CA GLN A 79 -1.86 -1.41 -21.99
C GLN A 79 -3.19 -1.62 -21.28
N LEU A 80 -3.62 -0.67 -20.45
CA LEU A 80 -4.93 -0.75 -19.80
C LEU A 80 -6.09 -0.71 -20.81
N LYS A 81 -5.95 0.04 -21.91
CA LYS A 81 -6.98 0.08 -22.96
C LYS A 81 -7.15 -1.27 -23.67
N THR A 82 -6.11 -2.10 -23.78
CA THR A 82 -6.24 -3.43 -24.40
C THR A 82 -7.04 -4.40 -23.51
N PHE A 83 -7.05 -4.19 -22.19
CA PHE A 83 -7.85 -5.00 -21.27
C PHE A 83 -9.35 -4.64 -21.27
N LEU A 84 -9.73 -3.48 -21.80
CA LEU A 84 -11.12 -3.02 -21.75
C LEU A 84 -12.09 -3.99 -22.44
N SER A 85 -11.76 -4.46 -23.64
CA SER A 85 -12.59 -5.41 -24.38
C SER A 85 -12.70 -6.75 -23.65
N LEU A 86 -11.61 -7.22 -23.01
CA LEU A 86 -11.63 -8.42 -22.18
C LEU A 86 -12.56 -8.27 -20.97
N PHE A 87 -12.51 -7.13 -20.28
CA PHE A 87 -13.39 -6.86 -19.15
C PHE A 87 -14.86 -6.81 -19.58
N GLN A 88 -15.17 -6.10 -20.67
CA GLN A 88 -16.53 -6.02 -21.21
C GLN A 88 -17.08 -7.40 -21.60
N ASN A 89 -16.28 -8.19 -22.32
CA ASN A 89 -16.65 -9.55 -22.73
C ASN A 89 -16.80 -10.52 -21.56
N THR A 90 -16.13 -10.28 -20.43
CA THR A 90 -16.25 -11.13 -19.24
C THR A 90 -17.47 -10.72 -18.42
N ALA A 91 -17.73 -9.42 -18.29
CA ALA A 91 -18.89 -8.90 -17.56
C ALA A 91 -20.22 -9.24 -18.25
N SER A 92 -20.26 -9.31 -19.59
CA SER A 92 -21.46 -9.65 -20.34
C SER A 92 -21.79 -11.16 -20.38
N LYS A 93 -20.91 -12.02 -19.85
CA LYS A 93 -21.13 -13.47 -19.74
C LYS A 93 -21.89 -13.88 -18.48
N VAL A 94 -22.22 -12.91 -17.61
CA VAL A 94 -23.07 -13.06 -16.43
C VAL A 94 -24.47 -12.61 -16.81
#